data_AF-R6CWN0-F1
#
_entry.id   AF-R6CWN0-F1
#
_cell.length_a   1.000
_cell.length_b   1.000
_cell.length_c   1.000
_cell.angle_alpha   90.00
_cell.angle_beta   90.00
_cell.angle_gamma   90.00
#
_symmetry.space_group_name_H-M   'P 1'
#
loop_
_entity.id
_entity.type
_entity.pdbx_description
1 polymer ?
#
loop_
_entity_poly.entity_id
_entity_poly.type
_entity_poly.pdbx_seq_one_letter_code
_entity_poly.pdbx_strand_id
1 'polypeptide(L)'
;MGFIIFLAAIIAFYVYAGKKWKDETKRRFKIIVCGISLLCTVFLLLICISGAKDLYETEKDRSLSARMDSVEYELRRGDYIGAITSMQVNHDYEEEFSYIWERCEMYMTRNYCALYKKAAEENETYKDKAAEWEQKLKEICENPAFPAQNARYGEYFQNSVR
;
A
#
# COMPACT_ATOMS: atom_id res chain seq x y z
N MET A 1 21.82 -28.32 13.68
CA MET A 1 22.56 -29.27 14.54
C MET A 1 23.71 -28.62 15.32
N GLY A 2 24.52 -27.73 14.73
CA GLY A 2 25.66 -27.10 15.44
C GLY A 2 25.29 -26.32 16.71
N PHE A 3 24.14 -25.62 16.72
CA PHE A 3 23.68 -24.84 17.88
C PHE A 3 23.33 -25.70 19.11
N ILE A 4 22.77 -26.90 18.88
CA ILE A 4 22.39 -27.83 19.95
C ILE A 4 23.62 -28.46 20.60
N ILE A 5 24.62 -28.83 19.78
CA ILE A 5 25.90 -29.37 20.27
C ILE A 5 26.67 -28.31 21.06
N PHE A 6 26.66 -27.05 20.60
CA PHE A 6 27.27 -25.92 21.29
C PHE A 6 26.60 -25.64 22.64
N LEU A 7 25.26 -25.64 22.69
CA LEU A 7 24.49 -25.52 23.94
C LEU A 7 24.80 -26.67 24.92
N ALA A 8 24.85 -27.91 24.43
CA ALA A 8 25.19 -29.08 25.24
C ALA A 8 26.62 -28.99 25.81
N ALA A 9 27.58 -28.50 25.02
CA ALA A 9 28.96 -28.28 25.46
C ALA A 9 29.07 -27.18 26.53
N ILE A 10 28.31 -26.08 26.39
CA ILE A 10 28.24 -25.00 27.40
C ILE A 10 27.64 -25.52 28.71
N ILE A 11 26.56 -26.31 28.63
CA ILE A 11 25.91 -26.90 29.81
C ILE A 11 26.84 -27.92 30.50
N ALA A 12 27.53 -28.76 29.73
CA ALA A 12 28.49 -29.73 30.28
C ALA A 12 29.69 -29.04 30.95
N PHE A 13 30.23 -27.99 30.31
CA PHE A 13 31.29 -27.16 30.89
C PHE A 13 30.83 -26.47 32.18
N TYR A 14 29.59 -25.99 32.23
CA TYR A 14 28.97 -25.37 33.40
C TYR A 14 28.84 -26.34 34.58
N VAL A 15 28.37 -27.57 34.36
CA VAL A 15 28.23 -28.60 35.41
C VAL A 15 29.59 -29.01 35.95
N TYR A 16 30.62 -29.05 35.10
CA TYR A 16 31.97 -29.43 35.49
C TYR A 16 32.72 -28.32 36.25
N ALA A 17 32.68 -27.07 35.78
CA ALA A 17 33.38 -25.94 36.38
C ALA A 17 32.70 -25.41 37.66
N GLY A 18 31.36 -25.42 37.70
CA GLY A 18 30.58 -24.87 38.82
C GLY A 18 30.79 -25.59 40.17
N LYS A 19 31.21 -26.86 40.14
CA LYS A 19 31.53 -27.64 41.36
C LYS A 19 32.73 -27.07 42.15
N LYS A 20 33.64 -26.36 41.49
CA LYS A 20 34.90 -25.86 42.11
C LYS A 20 34.86 -24.40 42.56
N TRP A 21 33.73 -23.70 42.39
CA TRP A 21 33.65 -22.26 42.66
C TRP A 21 33.21 -21.94 44.10
N LYS A 22 33.76 -20.86 44.65
CA LYS A 22 33.27 -20.23 45.89
C LYS A 22 31.92 -19.55 45.65
N ASP A 23 31.13 -19.36 46.71
CA ASP A 23 29.73 -18.91 46.58
C ASP A 23 29.56 -17.50 46.00
N GLU A 24 30.50 -16.58 46.27
CA GLU A 24 30.49 -15.25 45.63
C GLU A 24 30.68 -15.31 44.11
N THR A 25 31.59 -16.18 43.64
CA THR A 25 31.84 -16.38 42.21
C THR A 25 30.63 -17.00 41.50
N LYS A 26 29.95 -17.95 42.16
CA LYS A 26 28.68 -18.51 41.66
C LYS A 26 27.60 -17.45 41.53
N ARG A 27 27.48 -16.54 42.50
CA ARG A 27 26.47 -15.47 42.47
C ARG A 27 26.72 -14.46 41.34
N ARG A 28 27.95 -13.97 41.19
CA ARG A 28 28.33 -13.06 40.10
C ARG A 28 28.12 -13.69 38.73
N PHE A 29 28.44 -14.98 38.59
CA PHE A 29 28.22 -15.70 37.34
C PHE A 29 26.74 -15.85 36.98
N LYS A 30 25.87 -16.19 37.94
CA LYS A 30 24.41 -16.26 37.71
C LYS A 30 23.84 -14.94 37.18
N ILE A 31 24.31 -13.81 37.71
CA ILE A 31 23.89 -12.48 37.25
C ILE A 31 24.31 -12.25 35.79
N ILE A 32 25.55 -12.59 35.44
CA ILE A 32 26.07 -12.44 34.08
C ILE A 32 25.31 -13.33 33.09
N VAL A 33 25.10 -14.61 33.42
CA VAL A 33 24.35 -15.54 32.55
C VAL A 33 22.90 -15.11 32.39
N CYS A 34 22.25 -14.66 33.46
CA CYS A 34 20.90 -14.11 33.40
C CYS A 34 20.85 -12.90 32.46
N GLY A 35 21.80 -11.96 32.60
CA GLY A 35 21.91 -10.79 31.74
C GLY A 35 22.14 -11.13 30.26
N ILE A 36 23.05 -12.07 29.97
CA ILE A 36 23.30 -12.54 28.59
C ILE A 36 22.06 -13.23 28.03
N SER A 37 21.39 -14.09 28.82
CA SER A 37 20.17 -14.77 28.37
C SER A 37 19.06 -13.78 28.04
N LEU A 38 18.90 -12.73 28.85
CA LEU A 38 17.92 -11.68 28.61
C LEU A 38 18.24 -10.90 27.33
N LEU A 39 19.50 -10.52 27.13
CA LEU A 39 19.96 -9.88 25.89
C LEU A 39 19.71 -10.76 24.65
N CYS A 40 20.00 -12.06 24.73
CA CYS A 40 19.71 -13.00 23.65
C CYS A 40 18.21 -13.08 23.36
N THR A 41 17.35 -13.11 24.38
CA THR A 41 15.90 -13.13 24.17
C THR A 41 15.38 -11.85 23.52
N VAL A 42 15.86 -10.68 23.93
CA VAL A 42 15.49 -9.39 23.31
C VAL A 42 15.96 -9.35 21.85
N PHE A 43 17.17 -9.82 21.57
CA PHE A 43 17.70 -9.85 20.20
C PHE A 43 16.90 -10.79 19.29
N LEU A 44 16.52 -11.98 19.77
CA LEU A 44 15.66 -12.90 19.03
C LEU A 44 14.27 -12.30 18.78
N LEU A 45 13.69 -11.61 19.76
CA LEU A 45 12.41 -10.91 19.60
C LEU A 45 12.50 -9.82 18.52
N LEU A 46 13.58 -9.04 18.48
CA LEU A 46 13.79 -8.03 17.45
C LEU A 46 13.86 -8.65 16.06
N ILE A 47 14.59 -9.77 15.89
CA ILE A 47 14.65 -10.49 14.62
C ILE A 47 13.26 -10.99 14.20
N CYS A 48 12.49 -11.57 15.13
CA CYS A 48 11.13 -12.01 14.86
C CYS A 48 10.21 -10.86 14.43
N ILE A 49 10.29 -9.70 15.10
CA ILE A 49 9.49 -8.52 14.76
C ILE A 49 9.88 -7.98 13.38
N SER A 50 11.18 -7.86 13.08
CA SER A 50 11.66 -7.43 11.77
C SER A 50 11.22 -8.40 10.67
N GLY A 51 11.38 -9.71 10.87
CA GLY A 51 10.93 -10.70 9.89
C GLY A 51 9.41 -10.70 9.67
N ALA A 52 8.63 -10.47 10.73
CA ALA A 52 7.17 -10.32 10.61
C ALA A 52 6.77 -9.06 9.83
N LYS A 53 7.49 -7.94 10.03
CA LYS A 53 7.29 -6.70 9.25
C LYS A 53 7.61 -6.91 7.79
N ASP A 54 8.77 -7.49 7.47
CA ASP A 54 9.18 -7.74 6.09
C ASP A 54 8.19 -8.66 5.36
N LEU A 55 7.68 -9.70 6.05
CA LEU A 55 6.67 -10.59 5.51
C LEU A 55 5.35 -9.85 5.24
N TYR A 56 4.90 -9.03 6.19
CA TYR A 56 3.69 -8.23 6.06
C TYR A 56 3.79 -7.22 4.91
N GLU A 57 4.91 -6.49 4.81
CA GLU A 57 5.15 -5.54 3.72
C GLU A 57 5.20 -6.26 2.37
N THR A 58 5.88 -7.41 2.29
CA THR A 58 5.92 -8.22 1.06
C THR A 58 4.54 -8.72 0.63
N GLU A 59 3.70 -9.16 1.58
CA GLU A 59 2.35 -9.61 1.27
C GLU A 59 1.43 -8.45 0.88
N LYS A 60 1.57 -7.30 1.55
CA LYS A 60 0.91 -6.05 1.16
C LYS A 60 1.26 -5.68 -0.28
N ASP A 61 2.55 -5.65 -0.62
CA ASP A 61 3.03 -5.29 -1.97
C ASP A 61 2.49 -6.24 -3.05
N ARG A 62 2.47 -7.54 -2.77
CA ARG A 62 1.87 -8.53 -3.69
C ARG A 62 0.38 -8.30 -3.89
N SER A 63 -0.35 -8.03 -2.82
CA SER A 63 -1.78 -7.76 -2.89
C SER A 63 -2.08 -6.47 -3.66
N LEU A 64 -1.26 -5.44 -3.46
CA LEU A 64 -1.36 -4.16 -4.14
C LEU A 64 -1.12 -4.34 -5.64
N SER A 65 -0.04 -5.00 -6.02
CA SER A 65 0.30 -5.27 -7.43
C SER A 65 -0.83 -6.03 -8.14
N ALA A 66 -1.37 -7.09 -7.53
CA ALA A 66 -2.45 -7.86 -8.13
C ALA A 66 -3.74 -7.02 -8.32
N ARG A 67 -4.02 -6.11 -7.38
CA ARG A 67 -5.14 -5.18 -7.49
C ARG A 67 -4.91 -4.12 -8.55
N MET A 68 -3.70 -3.57 -8.66
CA MET A 68 -3.34 -2.64 -9.75
C MET A 68 -3.55 -3.28 -11.12
N ASP A 69 -3.14 -4.53 -11.31
CA ASP A 69 -3.38 -5.26 -12.56
C ASP A 69 -4.88 -5.45 -12.85
N SER A 70 -5.67 -5.77 -11.82
CA SER A 70 -7.13 -5.91 -11.93
C SER A 70 -7.78 -4.58 -12.33
N VAL A 71 -7.41 -3.50 -11.66
CA VAL A 71 -7.95 -2.16 -11.92
C VAL A 71 -7.59 -1.69 -13.33
N GLU A 72 -6.35 -1.94 -13.78
CA GLU A 72 -5.98 -1.66 -15.17
C GLU A 72 -6.82 -2.44 -16.18
N TYR A 73 -7.08 -3.72 -15.90
CA TYR A 73 -7.91 -4.55 -16.75
C TYR A 73 -9.36 -4.05 -16.83
N GLU A 74 -9.95 -3.68 -15.69
CA GLU A 74 -11.30 -3.11 -15.61
C GLU A 74 -11.41 -1.78 -16.36
N LEU A 75 -10.41 -0.91 -16.19
CA LEU A 75 -10.33 0.36 -16.91
C LEU A 75 -10.23 0.19 -18.42
N ARG A 76 -9.44 -0.78 -18.90
CA ARG A 76 -9.34 -1.09 -20.34
C ARG A 76 -10.67 -1.57 -20.91
N ARG A 77 -11.51 -2.20 -20.10
CA ARG A 77 -12.85 -2.65 -20.48
C ARG A 77 -13.93 -1.56 -20.35
N GLY A 78 -13.59 -0.40 -19.77
CA GLY A 78 -14.54 0.67 -19.48
C GLY A 78 -15.45 0.37 -18.28
N ASP A 79 -15.09 -0.61 -17.43
CA ASP A 79 -15.82 -0.89 -16.19
C ASP A 79 -15.27 -0.02 -15.05
N TYR A 80 -15.72 1.23 -15.02
CA TYR A 80 -15.26 2.20 -14.02
C TYR A 80 -15.77 1.87 -12.61
N ILE A 81 -16.93 1.24 -12.47
CA ILE A 81 -17.50 0.89 -11.16
C ILE A 81 -16.72 -0.28 -10.55
N GLY A 82 -16.38 -1.30 -11.35
CA GLY A 82 -15.48 -2.37 -10.96
C GLY A 82 -14.12 -1.84 -10.52
N ALA A 83 -13.51 -0.98 -11.35
CA ALA A 83 -12.23 -0.33 -11.05
C ALA A 83 -12.24 0.39 -9.70
N ILE A 84 -13.27 1.21 -9.45
CA ILE A 84 -13.48 1.93 -8.18
C ILE A 84 -13.54 0.98 -6.99
N THR A 85 -14.25 -0.15 -7.14
CA THR A 85 -14.39 -1.14 -6.07
C THR A 85 -13.06 -1.83 -5.78
N SER A 86 -12.30 -2.20 -6.82
CA SER A 86 -11.01 -2.86 -6.73
C SER A 86 -9.92 -1.97 -6.10
N MET A 87 -10.04 -0.65 -6.24
CA MET A 87 -9.12 0.34 -5.65
C MET A 87 -9.37 0.61 -4.16
N GLN A 88 -10.46 0.10 -3.56
CA GLN A 88 -10.76 0.28 -2.14
C GLN A 88 -10.41 -0.97 -1.33
N VAL A 89 -9.75 -0.80 -0.18
CA VAL A 89 -9.69 -1.80 0.89
C VAL A 89 -10.47 -1.27 2.07
N ASN A 90 -11.39 -2.07 2.62
CA ASN A 90 -12.27 -1.65 3.72
C ASN A 90 -13.06 -0.36 3.45
N HIS A 91 -13.33 -0.05 2.18
CA HIS A 91 -13.99 1.20 1.75
C HIS A 91 -13.18 2.49 1.98
N ASP A 92 -11.89 2.37 2.28
CA ASP A 92 -11.01 3.51 2.45
C ASP A 92 -10.21 3.82 1.17
N TYR A 93 -9.81 5.09 1.06
CA TYR A 93 -8.93 5.59 0.02
C TYR A 93 -7.49 5.10 0.23
N GLU A 94 -6.85 4.62 -0.83
CA GLU A 94 -5.45 4.23 -0.85
C GLU A 94 -4.64 5.17 -1.77
N GLU A 95 -3.55 5.73 -1.24
CA GLU A 95 -2.70 6.70 -1.94
C GLU A 95 -2.02 6.07 -3.16
N GLU A 96 -1.73 4.78 -3.11
CA GLU A 96 -1.13 4.03 -4.22
C GLU A 96 -2.00 4.03 -5.49
N PHE A 97 -3.31 4.25 -5.33
CA PHE A 97 -4.28 4.35 -6.43
C PHE A 97 -4.66 5.79 -6.81
N SER A 98 -4.05 6.82 -6.20
CA SER A 98 -4.48 8.23 -6.32
C SER A 98 -4.71 8.68 -7.77
N TYR A 99 -3.74 8.40 -8.65
CA TYR A 99 -3.87 8.80 -10.06
C TYR A 99 -4.90 7.94 -10.83
N ILE A 100 -5.10 6.70 -10.41
CA ILE A 100 -6.08 5.82 -11.05
C ILE A 100 -7.50 6.26 -10.69
N TRP A 101 -7.72 6.76 -9.47
CA TRP A 101 -8.95 7.46 -9.06
C TRP A 101 -9.24 8.66 -9.95
N GLU A 102 -8.27 9.56 -10.07
CA GLU A 102 -8.35 10.74 -10.94
C GLU A 102 -8.76 10.36 -12.37
N ARG A 103 -8.13 9.32 -12.92
CA ARG A 103 -8.42 8.82 -14.26
C ARG A 103 -9.83 8.24 -14.39
N CYS A 104 -10.32 7.51 -13.38
CA CYS A 104 -11.70 7.02 -13.36
C CYS A 104 -12.70 8.17 -13.36
N GLU A 105 -12.48 9.15 -12.48
CA GLU A 105 -13.33 10.33 -12.36
C GLU A 105 -13.37 11.13 -13.66
N MET A 106 -12.21 11.34 -14.29
CA MET A 106 -12.09 11.99 -15.59
C MET A 106 -12.93 11.30 -16.66
N TYR A 107 -12.82 9.96 -16.80
CA TYR A 107 -13.58 9.22 -17.82
C TYR A 107 -15.09 9.25 -17.57
N MET A 108 -15.53 9.09 -16.32
CA MET A 108 -16.95 9.19 -15.97
C MET A 108 -17.49 10.59 -16.27
N THR A 109 -16.77 11.63 -15.85
CA THR A 109 -17.12 13.04 -16.07
C THR A 109 -17.20 13.36 -17.56
N ARG A 110 -16.26 12.85 -18.38
CA ARG A 110 -16.32 12.95 -19.84
C ARG A 110 -17.57 12.31 -20.42
N ASN A 111 -17.93 11.11 -19.97
CA ASN A 111 -19.12 10.42 -20.47
C ASN A 111 -20.40 11.20 -20.11
N TYR A 112 -20.49 11.75 -18.90
CA TYR A 112 -21.60 12.62 -18.51
C TYR A 112 -21.65 13.91 -19.32
N CYS A 113 -20.51 14.57 -19.52
CA CYS A 113 -20.42 15.77 -20.35
C CYS A 113 -20.94 15.51 -21.77
N ALA A 114 -20.48 14.45 -22.43
CA ALA A 114 -20.94 14.07 -23.77
C ALA A 114 -22.44 13.76 -23.82
N LEU A 115 -22.95 13.03 -22.81
CA LEU A 115 -24.38 12.70 -22.70
C LEU A 115 -25.25 13.96 -22.58
N TYR A 116 -24.89 14.87 -21.67
CA TYR A 116 -25.67 16.09 -21.45
C TYR A 116 -25.54 17.09 -22.59
N LYS A 117 -24.38 17.18 -23.27
CA LYS A 117 -24.24 17.99 -24.48
C LYS A 117 -25.18 17.52 -25.58
N LYS A 118 -25.23 16.21 -25.83
CA LYS A 118 -26.17 15.63 -26.80
C LYS A 118 -27.62 15.88 -26.38
N ALA A 119 -27.96 15.68 -25.11
CA ALA A 119 -29.31 15.96 -24.62
C ALA A 119 -29.70 17.45 -24.74
N ALA A 120 -28.73 18.36 -24.64
CA ALA A 120 -28.93 19.79 -24.78
C ALA A 120 -29.19 20.25 -26.22
N GLU A 121 -28.78 19.47 -27.22
CA GLU A 121 -29.14 19.70 -28.64
C GLU A 121 -30.63 19.48 -28.88
N GLU A 122 -31.21 18.50 -28.19
CA GLU A 122 -32.63 18.12 -28.32
C GLU A 122 -33.53 18.89 -27.34
N ASN A 123 -33.02 19.27 -26.16
CA ASN A 123 -33.78 19.95 -25.13
C ASN A 123 -32.92 20.95 -24.33
N GLU A 124 -33.29 22.22 -24.45
CA GLU A 124 -32.58 23.35 -23.85
C GLU A 124 -32.43 23.28 -22.33
N THR A 125 -33.31 22.54 -21.63
CA THR A 125 -33.23 22.34 -20.16
C THR A 125 -31.94 21.66 -19.69
N TYR A 126 -31.21 20.97 -20.58
CA TYR A 126 -29.95 20.30 -20.25
C TYR A 126 -28.70 21.15 -20.49
N LYS A 127 -28.82 22.37 -21.06
CA LYS A 127 -27.65 23.23 -21.34
C LYS A 127 -26.83 23.54 -20.09
N ASP A 128 -27.49 23.90 -18.99
CA ASP A 128 -26.81 24.23 -17.73
C ASP A 128 -26.06 23.02 -17.16
N LYS A 129 -26.67 21.84 -17.22
CA LYS A 129 -26.02 20.59 -16.80
C LYS A 129 -24.81 20.26 -17.69
N ALA A 130 -24.93 20.44 -19.00
CA ALA A 130 -23.82 20.22 -19.91
C ALA A 130 -22.63 21.15 -19.58
N ALA A 131 -22.89 22.42 -19.30
CA ALA A 131 -21.88 23.38 -18.87
C ALA A 131 -21.24 23.02 -17.52
N GLU A 132 -22.03 22.54 -16.56
CA GLU A 132 -21.54 22.08 -15.26
C GLU A 132 -20.55 20.91 -15.41
N TRP A 133 -20.89 19.90 -16.19
CA TRP A 133 -20.03 18.72 -16.42
C TRP A 133 -18.79 19.06 -17.26
N GLU A 134 -18.90 20.00 -18.18
CA GLU A 134 -17.75 20.54 -18.91
C GLU A 134 -16.77 21.27 -18.00
N GLN A 135 -17.27 22.10 -17.08
CA GLN A 135 -16.44 22.78 -16.10
C GLN A 135 -15.75 21.79 -15.14
N LYS A 136 -16.48 20.80 -14.62
CA LYS A 136 -15.89 19.73 -13.78
C LYS A 136 -14.77 18.98 -14.50
N LEU A 137 -14.97 18.65 -15.78
CA LEU A 137 -13.96 17.96 -16.56
C LEU A 137 -12.72 18.82 -16.78
N LYS A 138 -12.90 20.13 -16.97
CA LYS A 138 -11.78 21.07 -17.06
C LYS A 138 -10.98 21.13 -15.76
N GLU A 139 -11.67 21.18 -14.62
CA GLU A 139 -11.03 21.17 -13.29
C GLU A 139 -10.18 19.93 -13.06
N ILE A 140 -10.65 18.75 -13.47
CA ILE A 140 -9.88 17.51 -13.40
C ILE A 140 -8.68 17.56 -14.36
N CYS A 141 -8.87 18.01 -15.61
CA CYS A 141 -7.77 18.14 -16.57
C CYS A 141 -6.67 19.13 -16.11
N GLU A 142 -7.04 20.14 -15.32
CA GLU A 142 -6.15 21.17 -14.79
C GLU A 142 -5.69 20.88 -13.35
N ASN A 143 -5.96 19.69 -12.81
CA ASN A 143 -5.63 19.34 -11.43
C ASN A 143 -4.10 19.47 -11.18
N PRO A 144 -3.67 20.33 -10.24
CA PRO A 144 -2.26 20.56 -9.95
C PRO A 144 -1.56 19.37 -9.28
N ALA A 145 -2.30 18.37 -8.78
CA ALA A 145 -1.73 17.16 -8.22
C ALA A 145 -1.15 16.22 -9.29
N PHE A 146 -1.70 16.25 -10.52
CA PHE A 146 -1.30 15.36 -11.62
C PHE A 146 -1.04 16.10 -12.96
N PRO A 147 -0.23 17.18 -12.96
CA PRO A 147 -0.15 18.09 -14.10
C PRO A 147 0.46 17.42 -15.34
N ALA A 148 1.49 16.59 -15.18
CA ALA A 148 2.14 15.91 -16.29
C ALA A 148 1.26 14.80 -16.88
N GLN A 149 0.54 14.10 -16.01
CA GLN A 149 -0.30 12.98 -16.40
C GLN A 149 -1.61 13.45 -17.05
N ASN A 150 -2.18 14.56 -16.57
CA ASN A 150 -3.44 15.12 -17.09
C ASN A 150 -3.23 16.01 -18.33
N ALA A 151 -2.04 16.58 -18.55
CA ALA A 151 -1.75 17.46 -19.71
C ALA A 151 -2.17 16.85 -21.07
N ARG A 152 -1.80 15.59 -21.32
CA ARG A 152 -2.18 14.89 -22.57
C ARG A 152 -3.69 14.72 -22.72
N TYR A 153 -4.40 14.54 -21.61
CA TYR A 153 -5.85 14.39 -21.63
C TYR A 153 -6.56 15.74 -21.78
N GLY A 154 -6.03 16.80 -21.16
CA GLY A 154 -6.48 18.16 -21.41
C GLY A 154 -6.40 18.54 -22.89
N GLU A 155 -5.28 18.21 -23.55
CA GLU A 155 -5.13 18.39 -25.00
C GLU A 155 -6.16 17.58 -25.81
N TYR A 156 -6.37 16.31 -25.46
CA TYR A 156 -7.40 15.48 -26.10
C TYR A 156 -8.81 16.04 -25.90
N PHE A 157 -9.15 16.49 -24.68
CA PHE A 157 -10.44 17.09 -24.36
C PHE A 157 -10.68 18.36 -25.19
N GLN A 158 -9.72 19.29 -25.21
CA GLN A 158 -9.81 20.53 -26.01
C GLN A 158 -10.03 20.27 -27.51
N ASN A 159 -9.50 19.16 -28.02
CA ASN A 159 -9.64 18.78 -29.43
C ASN A 159 -10.91 17.96 -29.74
N SER A 160 -11.48 17.24 -28.78
CA SER A 160 -12.63 16.34 -28.97
C SER A 160 -13.99 16.99 -28.73
N VAL A 161 -14.00 18.23 -28.23
CA VAL A 161 -15.21 18.96 -27.79
C VAL A 161 -15.52 20.15 -28.71
N ARG A 162 -14.69 20.39 -29.73
CA ARG A 162 -15.01 21.27 -30.87
C ARG A 162 -15.85 20.54 -31.89
#